data_AF-A0A2U2S0J2-F1
#
_entry.id   AF-A0A2U2S0J2-F1
#
_cell.length_a   1.000
_cell.length_b   1.000
_cell.length_c   1.000
_cell.angle_alpha   90.00
_cell.angle_beta   90.00
_cell.angle_gamma   90.00
#
_symmetry.space_group_name_H-M   'P 1'
#
loop_
_entity.id
_entity.type
_entity.pdbx_description
1 polymer ?
#
loop_
_entity_poly.entity_id
_entity_poly.type
_entity_poly.pdbx_seq_one_letter_code
_entity_poly.pdbx_strand_id
1 'polypeptide(L)'
;MDNLLRWRAEHLAKYLWWVASGLKQWQTDHISYAPELERLTGRVVRPGYLIVRVMELPPLDIERHTLRFWRSAYASLLEQMDPAIKDEWAAFLHRSRWSSLWYYDSRNKRVRPGNEHRGLTQWTLELARCAEVLDKPAHQQNI
;
A
#
# COMPACT_ATOMS: atom_id res chain seq x y z
N MET A 1 -3.58 -11.27 14.72
CA MET A 1 -3.20 -10.33 13.64
C MET A 1 -2.70 -11.15 12.47
N ASP A 2 -3.33 -10.99 11.30
CA ASP A 2 -3.21 -11.88 10.14
C ASP A 2 -1.88 -11.71 9.37
N ASN A 3 -1.24 -12.83 9.00
CA ASN A 3 -0.02 -12.87 8.18
C ASN A 3 -0.26 -12.32 6.77
N LEU A 4 -1.43 -12.60 6.19
CA LEU A 4 -1.81 -12.10 4.87
C LEU A 4 -1.84 -10.56 4.87
N LEU A 5 -2.48 -9.96 5.88
CA LEU A 5 -2.53 -8.50 6.00
C LEU A 5 -1.13 -7.87 6.11
N ARG A 6 -0.23 -8.46 6.90
CA ARG A 6 1.16 -8.00 7.03
C ARG A 6 1.93 -8.11 5.71
N TRP A 7 1.70 -9.19 4.96
CA TRP A 7 2.33 -9.40 3.68
C TRP A 7 1.84 -8.42 2.60
N ARG A 8 0.54 -8.11 2.62
CA ARG A 8 -0.06 -7.03 1.81
C ARG A 8 0.55 -5.67 2.17
N ALA A 9 0.71 -5.38 3.47
CA ALA A 9 1.30 -4.14 3.96
C ALA A 9 2.74 -3.93 3.46
N GLU A 10 3.59 -4.96 3.48
CA GLU A 10 4.96 -4.90 2.91
C GLU A 10 4.93 -4.49 1.43
N HIS A 11 4.12 -5.16 0.63
CA HIS A 11 4.07 -4.92 -0.81
C HIS A 11 3.49 -3.54 -1.11
N LEU A 12 2.46 -3.12 -0.39
CA LEU A 12 1.86 -1.81 -0.53
C LEU A 12 2.86 -0.71 -0.18
N ALA A 13 3.58 -0.84 0.95
CA ALA A 13 4.61 0.09 1.37
C ALA A 13 5.76 0.17 0.34
N LYS A 14 6.17 -0.97 -0.23
CA LYS A 14 7.18 -1.02 -1.28
C LYS A 14 6.76 -0.31 -2.54
N TYR A 15 5.51 -0.48 -2.97
CA TYR A 15 4.97 0.21 -4.13
C TYR A 15 4.85 1.73 -3.90
N LEU A 16 4.47 2.15 -2.70
CA LEU A 16 4.50 3.57 -2.33
C LEU A 16 5.92 4.15 -2.30
N TRP A 17 6.91 3.39 -1.83
CA TRP A 17 8.33 3.76 -1.94
C TRP A 17 8.77 3.90 -3.39
N TRP A 18 8.37 2.99 -4.28
CA TRP A 18 8.61 3.13 -5.72
C TRP A 18 7.95 4.37 -6.32
N VAL A 19 6.76 4.73 -5.87
CA VAL A 19 6.10 5.97 -6.31
C VAL A 19 6.87 7.20 -5.84
N ALA A 20 7.27 7.24 -4.57
CA ALA A 20 8.07 8.35 -4.02
C ALA A 20 9.44 8.47 -4.71
N SER A 21 10.04 7.34 -5.09
CA SER A 21 11.31 7.27 -5.81
C SER A 21 11.19 7.51 -7.32
N GLY A 22 9.98 7.73 -7.85
CA GLY A 22 9.73 7.94 -9.28
C GLY A 22 9.78 6.69 -10.17
N LEU A 23 9.94 5.50 -9.58
CA LEU A 23 9.98 4.20 -10.28
C LEU A 23 8.59 3.68 -10.67
N LYS A 24 7.54 4.19 -10.02
CA LYS A 24 6.13 3.92 -10.33
C LYS A 24 5.34 5.22 -10.30
N GLN A 25 4.18 5.22 -10.93
CA GLN A 25 3.26 6.35 -10.93
C GLN A 25 1.85 5.86 -10.59
N TRP A 26 1.07 6.73 -9.96
CA TRP A 26 -0.37 6.53 -9.81
C TRP A 26 -1.00 6.42 -11.20
N GLN A 27 -1.83 5.41 -11.41
CA GLN A 27 -2.69 5.34 -12.58
C GLN A 27 -3.83 6.33 -12.43
N THR A 28 -4.28 6.93 -13.54
CA THR A 28 -5.48 7.77 -13.55
C THR A 28 -6.67 6.88 -13.88
N ASP A 29 -7.75 6.99 -13.10
CA ASP A 29 -9.01 6.38 -13.46
C ASP A 29 -9.73 7.27 -14.48
N HIS A 30 -9.89 6.75 -15.69
CA HIS A 30 -10.54 7.43 -16.81
C HIS A 30 -12.00 6.98 -17.01
N ILE A 31 -12.47 6.00 -16.23
CA ILE A 31 -13.71 5.24 -16.49
C ILE A 31 -14.70 5.34 -15.30
N SER A 32 -14.45 6.20 -14.31
CA SER A 32 -15.36 6.50 -13.18
C SER A 32 -15.72 5.30 -12.29
N TYR A 33 -14.72 4.56 -11.80
CA TYR A 33 -14.91 3.55 -10.75
C TYR A 33 -14.59 4.06 -9.34
N ALA A 34 -14.17 5.31 -9.20
CA ALA A 34 -13.71 5.82 -7.93
C ALA A 34 -14.83 6.49 -7.11
N PRO A 35 -14.76 6.42 -5.77
CA PRO A 35 -15.59 7.26 -4.92
C PRO A 35 -15.25 8.74 -5.15
N GLU A 36 -16.24 9.51 -5.63
CA GLU A 36 -16.14 10.96 -5.76
C GLU A 36 -15.88 11.57 -4.38
N LEU A 37 -14.68 12.09 -4.17
CA LEU A 37 -14.38 12.92 -3.01
C LEU A 37 -14.44 14.37 -3.48
N GLU A 38 -15.61 14.98 -3.35
CA GLU A 38 -15.74 16.43 -3.38
C GLU A 38 -14.78 17.01 -2.32
N ARG A 39 -13.77 17.74 -2.77
CA ARG A 39 -12.93 18.55 -1.89
C ARG A 39 -13.21 20.03 -2.14
N LEU A 40 -13.28 20.76 -1.02
CA LEU A 40 -13.59 22.18 -0.79
C LEU A 40 -12.83 23.23 -1.64
N THR A 41 -12.01 22.83 -2.62
CA THR A 41 -11.12 23.72 -3.40
C THR A 41 -11.52 23.90 -4.86
N GLY A 42 -12.63 23.31 -5.32
CA GLY A 42 -13.17 23.52 -6.68
C GLY A 42 -12.32 22.97 -7.83
N ARG A 43 -11.18 22.30 -7.56
CA ARG A 43 -10.40 21.57 -8.57
C ARG A 43 -10.74 20.08 -8.52
N VAL A 44 -11.31 19.57 -9.62
CA VAL A 44 -11.52 18.14 -9.85
C VAL A 44 -10.16 17.44 -9.98
N VAL A 45 -9.68 16.83 -8.89
CA VAL A 45 -8.54 15.93 -8.96
C VAL A 45 -9.07 14.59 -9.43
N ARG A 46 -8.67 14.16 -10.63
CA ARG A 46 -9.08 12.85 -11.15
C ARG A 46 -8.68 11.75 -10.16
N PRO A 47 -9.56 10.78 -9.91
CA PRO A 47 -9.21 9.68 -9.04
C PRO A 47 -8.00 8.94 -9.58
N GLY A 48 -7.07 8.64 -8.69
CA GLY A 48 -5.88 7.87 -9.02
C GLY A 48 -5.81 6.61 -8.17
N TYR A 49 -5.23 5.56 -8.72
CA TYR A 49 -5.04 4.30 -8.01
C TYR A 49 -3.64 3.72 -8.27
N LEU A 50 -3.27 2.76 -7.44
CA LEU A 50 -2.03 2.02 -7.54
C LEU A 50 -2.37 0.53 -7.56
N ILE A 51 -2.00 -0.14 -8.64
CA ILE A 51 -2.02 -1.60 -8.72
C ILE A 51 -0.78 -2.17 -8.05
N VAL A 52 -0.99 -2.95 -7.00
CA VAL A 52 0.06 -3.61 -6.23
C VAL A 52 -0.02 -5.11 -6.43
N ARG A 53 1.04 -5.71 -6.96
CA ARG A 53 1.17 -7.17 -7.03
C ARG A 53 1.73 -7.68 -5.72
N VAL A 54 0.94 -8.49 -5.02
CA VAL A 54 1.36 -9.20 -3.81
C VAL A 54 1.94 -10.54 -4.24
N MET A 55 3.21 -10.77 -3.93
CA MET A 55 3.88 -12.01 -4.29
C MET A 55 3.37 -13.16 -3.43
N GLU A 56 3.37 -14.36 -3.98
CA GLU A 56 3.06 -15.57 -3.23
C GLU A 56 4.03 -15.77 -2.05
N LEU A 57 3.52 -16.34 -0.97
CA LEU A 57 4.31 -16.81 0.16
C LEU A 57 3.83 -18.22 0.53
N PRO A 58 4.30 -19.26 -0.21
CA PRO A 58 3.80 -20.62 -0.08
C PRO A 58 3.86 -21.21 1.33
N PRO A 59 4.91 -20.94 2.16
CA PRO A 59 4.95 -21.46 3.52
C PRO A 59 3.81 -21.01 4.45
N LEU A 60 3.04 -19.99 4.05
CA LEU A 60 1.88 -19.47 4.77
C LEU A 60 0.58 -19.60 3.99
N ASP A 61 0.57 -20.37 2.89
CA ASP A 61 -0.59 -20.54 2.02
C ASP A 61 -1.15 -19.20 1.47
N ILE A 62 -0.24 -18.25 1.22
CA ILE A 62 -0.61 -16.97 0.61
C ILE A 62 -0.35 -17.06 -0.88
N GLU A 63 -1.41 -17.13 -1.66
CA GLU A 63 -1.33 -17.10 -3.11
C GLU A 63 -0.99 -15.69 -3.63
N ARG A 64 -0.40 -15.64 -4.82
CA ARG A 64 -0.17 -14.39 -5.53
C ARG A 64 -1.51 -13.74 -5.88
N HIS A 65 -1.67 -12.46 -5.57
CA HIS A 65 -2.88 -11.71 -5.92
C HIS A 65 -2.55 -10.23 -6.16
N THR A 66 -3.54 -9.48 -6.62
CA THR A 66 -3.40 -8.06 -6.94
C THR A 66 -4.27 -7.22 -6.02
N LEU A 67 -3.74 -6.09 -5.57
CA LEU A 67 -4.48 -5.08 -4.84
C LEU A 67 -4.65 -3.83 -5.71
N ARG A 68 -5.77 -3.13 -5.53
CA ARG A 68 -5.96 -1.74 -5.95
C ARG A 68 -5.98 -0.87 -4.72
N PHE A 69 -5.14 0.16 -4.71
CA PHE A 69 -5.10 1.13 -3.63
C PHE A 69 -5.37 2.53 -4.15
N TRP A 70 -6.39 3.20 -3.60
CA TRP A 70 -6.80 4.52 -4.05
C TRP A 70 -5.93 5.63 -3.47
N ARG A 71 -5.60 6.62 -4.31
CA ARG A 71 -4.85 7.82 -3.90
C ARG A 71 -5.62 8.63 -2.86
N SER A 72 -6.95 8.64 -2.94
CA SER A 72 -7.82 9.29 -1.96
C SER A 72 -7.71 8.61 -0.59
N ALA A 73 -7.76 7.28 -0.53
CA ALA A 73 -7.56 6.53 0.71
C ALA A 73 -6.19 6.81 1.32
N TYR A 74 -5.13 6.86 0.49
CA TYR A 74 -3.80 7.26 0.93
C TYR A 74 -3.79 8.67 1.55
N ALA A 75 -4.37 9.65 0.86
CA ALA A 75 -4.42 11.03 1.34
C ALA A 75 -5.20 11.17 2.65
N SER A 76 -6.37 10.52 2.76
CA SER A 76 -7.19 10.53 3.97
C SER A 76 -6.47 9.88 5.16
N LEU A 77 -5.77 8.77 4.94
CA LEU A 77 -4.96 8.13 6.00
C LEU A 77 -3.76 8.98 6.41
N LEU A 78 -3.15 9.73 5.48
CA LEU A 78 -2.06 10.67 5.80
C LEU A 78 -2.55 11.91 6.58
N GLU A 79 -3.81 12.32 6.39
CA GLU A 79 -4.42 13.45 7.11
C GLU A 79 -4.76 13.08 8.56
N GLN A 80 -5.11 11.81 8.82
CA GLN A 80 -5.45 11.30 10.16
C GLN A 80 -4.24 10.81 10.96
N MET A 81 -3.07 10.71 10.32
CA MET A 81 -1.86 10.16 10.92
C MET A 81 -1.20 11.18 11.86
N ASP A 82 -0.66 10.67 12.98
CA ASP A 82 0.17 11.44 13.89
C ASP A 82 1.33 12.14 13.14
N PRO A 83 1.58 13.46 13.37
CA PRO A 83 2.62 14.20 12.65
C PRO A 83 4.01 13.57 12.75
N ALA A 84 4.39 12.99 13.89
CA ALA A 84 5.71 12.37 14.05
C ALA A 84 5.83 11.11 13.16
N ILE A 85 4.77 10.31 13.08
CA ILE A 85 4.73 9.14 12.18
C ILE A 85 4.70 9.57 10.72
N LYS A 86 4.07 10.72 10.41
CA LYS A 86 4.08 11.31 9.07
C LYS A 86 5.48 11.70 8.61
N ASP A 87 6.26 12.32 9.49
CA ASP A 87 7.63 12.69 9.20
C ASP A 87 8.52 11.44 9.08
N GLU A 88 8.34 10.45 9.96
CA GLU A 88 9.04 9.15 9.86
C GLU A 88 8.72 8.45 8.52
N TRP A 89 7.46 8.47 8.10
CA TRP A 89 7.02 7.88 6.85
C TRP A 89 7.58 8.60 5.64
N ALA A 90 7.56 9.94 5.65
CA ALA A 90 8.18 10.75 4.60
C ALA A 90 9.68 10.48 4.49
N ALA A 91 10.39 10.40 5.62
CA ALA A 91 11.81 10.07 5.65
C ALA A 91 12.07 8.65 5.12
N PHE A 92 11.25 7.68 5.51
CA PHE A 92 11.32 6.30 5.01
C PHE A 92 11.15 6.24 3.48
N LEU A 93 10.16 6.95 2.93
CA LEU A 93 9.87 6.97 1.50
C LEU A 93 10.99 7.55 0.63
N HIS A 94 11.80 8.47 1.18
CA HIS A 94 12.91 9.11 0.46
C HIS A 94 14.27 8.43 0.69
N ARG A 95 14.30 7.28 1.38
CA ARG A 95 15.53 6.48 1.51
C ARG A 95 16.00 6.00 0.13
N SER A 96 17.31 6.04 -0.08
CA SER A 96 17.95 5.60 -1.33
C SER A 96 17.79 4.10 -1.61
N ARG A 97 17.51 3.30 -0.57
CA ARG A 97 17.34 1.85 -0.67
C ARG A 97 16.10 1.41 0.11
N TRP A 98 15.40 0.43 -0.44
CA TRP A 98 14.30 -0.24 0.24
C TRP A 98 14.79 -0.99 1.48
N SER A 99 14.08 -0.80 2.59
CA SER A 99 14.21 -1.61 3.82
C SER A 99 12.84 -2.17 4.18
N SER A 100 12.73 -3.50 4.30
CA SER A 100 11.44 -4.15 4.61
C SER A 100 10.88 -3.70 5.95
N LEU A 101 9.59 -3.38 5.95
CA LEU A 101 8.84 -3.09 7.18
C LEU A 101 8.26 -4.38 7.77
N TRP A 102 7.94 -5.34 6.90
CA TRP A 102 7.52 -6.67 7.30
C TRP A 102 8.33 -7.73 6.55
N TYR A 103 8.75 -8.77 7.26
CA TYR A 103 9.53 -9.86 6.67
C TYR A 103 8.99 -11.22 7.10
N TYR A 104 9.19 -12.23 6.26
CA TYR A 104 8.87 -13.61 6.59
C TYR A 104 9.95 -14.21 7.51
N ASP A 105 9.57 -14.57 8.73
CA ASP A 105 10.39 -15.31 9.68
C ASP A 105 10.15 -16.81 9.45
N SER A 106 11.09 -17.46 8.76
CA SER A 106 11.01 -18.89 8.41
C SER A 106 11.07 -19.80 9.63
N ARG A 107 11.77 -19.40 10.70
CA ARG A 107 11.89 -20.18 11.93
C ARG A 107 10.57 -20.27 12.67
N ASN A 108 9.84 -19.16 12.72
CA ASN A 108 8.55 -19.06 13.41
C ASN A 108 7.35 -19.16 12.47
N LYS A 109 7.58 -19.41 11.17
CA LYS A 109 6.56 -19.47 10.11
C LYS A 109 5.53 -18.36 10.23
N ARG A 110 5.98 -17.10 10.24
CA ARG A 110 5.08 -15.93 10.36
C ARG A 110 5.70 -14.67 9.76
N VAL A 111 4.87 -13.72 9.37
CA VAL A 111 5.32 -12.39 8.96
C VAL A 111 5.49 -11.52 10.21
N ARG A 112 6.65 -10.88 10.36
CA ARG A 112 7.02 -10.08 11.54
C ARG A 112 7.38 -8.65 11.15
N PRO A 113 7.14 -7.67 12.04
CA PRO A 113 7.61 -6.31 11.83
C PRO A 113 9.13 -6.27 11.91
N GLY A 114 9.76 -5.43 11.09
CA GLY A 114 11.14 -5.00 11.26
C GLY A 114 11.31 -4.25 12.59
N ASN A 115 12.47 -4.38 13.23
CA ASN A 115 12.70 -3.81 14.56
C ASN A 115 12.77 -2.27 14.56
N GLU A 116 13.05 -1.65 13.41
CA GLU A 116 13.41 -0.23 13.32
C GLU A 116 12.20 0.72 13.28
N HIS A 117 10.97 0.22 13.08
CA HIS A 117 9.84 1.05 12.65
C HIS A 117 8.48 0.65 13.27
N ARG A 118 8.39 0.55 14.60
CA ARG A 118 7.14 0.13 15.28
C ARG A 118 5.93 1.02 14.92
N GLY A 119 6.11 2.34 14.81
CA GLY A 119 5.05 3.26 14.41
C GLY A 119 4.59 3.04 12.96
N LEU A 120 5.52 2.96 12.01
CA LEU A 120 5.20 2.73 10.60
C LEU A 120 4.55 1.36 10.35
N THR A 121 4.98 0.32 11.07
CA THR A 121 4.41 -1.02 10.89
C THR A 121 2.92 -1.02 11.19
N GLN A 122 2.46 -0.40 12.29
CA GLN A 122 1.02 -0.32 12.57
C GLN A 122 0.26 0.47 11.49
N TRP A 123 0.78 1.62 11.07
CA TRP A 123 0.13 2.45 10.06
C TRP A 123 0.04 1.76 8.68
N THR A 124 1.08 1.01 8.28
CA THR A 124 1.05 0.24 7.02
C THR A 124 0.02 -0.89 7.02
N LEU A 125 -0.43 -1.37 8.18
CA LEU A 125 -1.57 -2.29 8.25
C LEU A 125 -2.89 -1.59 7.92
N GLU A 126 -3.08 -0.34 8.33
CA GLU A 126 -4.27 0.44 7.98
C GLU A 126 -4.31 0.70 6.46
N LEU A 127 -3.16 1.04 5.86
CA LEU A 127 -3.04 1.14 4.41
C LEU A 127 -3.50 -0.16 3.72
N ALA A 128 -3.05 -1.31 4.21
CA ALA A 128 -3.38 -2.61 3.63
C ALA A 128 -4.86 -2.99 3.78
N ARG A 129 -5.54 -2.51 4.84
CA ARG A 129 -6.99 -2.71 5.01
C ARG A 129 -7.82 -1.87 4.06
N CYS A 130 -7.33 -0.70 3.67
CA CYS A 130 -7.98 0.17 2.68
C CYS A 130 -7.70 -0.25 1.22
N ALA A 131 -6.85 -1.26 1.00
CA ALA A 131 -6.58 -1.78 -0.33
C ALA A 131 -7.61 -2.85 -0.71
N GLU A 132 -8.17 -2.72 -1.91
CA GLU A 132 -9.14 -3.66 -2.47
C GLU A 132 -8.40 -4.82 -3.13
N VAL A 133 -8.85 -6.05 -2.90
CA VAL A 133 -8.35 -7.22 -3.63
C VAL A 133 -9.06 -7.28 -4.97
N LEU A 134 -8.30 -7.43 -6.06
CA LEU A 134 -8.88 -7.62 -7.38
C LEU A 134 -9.00 -9.12 -7.69
N ASP A 135 -10.22 -9.58 -7.94
CA ASP A 135 -10.55 -10.99 -8.25
C ASP A 135 -9.95 -11.47 -9.58
N LYS A 136 -9.58 -10.54 -10.47
CA LYS A 136 -8.87 -10.82 -11.72
C LYS A 136 -7.64 -9.93 -11.79
N PRO A 137 -6.48 -10.44 -12.23
CA PRO A 137 -5.31 -9.61 -12.38
C PRO A 137 -5.60 -8.53 -13.46
N ALA A 138 -5.20 -7.29 -13.20
CA ALA A 138 -5.63 -6.07 -13.93
C ALA A 138 -5.46 -6.10 -15.46
N HIS A 139 -4.73 -7.08 -16.02
CA HIS A 139 -4.62 -7.29 -17.47
C HIS A 139 -5.84 -7.99 -18.10
N GLN A 140 -6.84 -8.40 -17.30
CA GLN A 140 -8.07 -9.04 -17.77
C GLN A 140 -9.34 -8.21 -17.49
N GLN A 141 -9.21 -6.92 -17.15
CA GLN A 141 -10.35 -6.03 -16.87
C GLN A 141 -10.87 -5.26 -18.10
N ASN A 142 -10.45 -5.61 -19.32
CA ASN A 142 -11.09 -5.12 -20.55
C ASN A 142 -12.26 -6.02 -20.94
N ILE A 143 -13.46 -5.75 -20.42
CA ILE A 143 -14.74 -5.88 -21.12
C ILE A 143 -15.66 -4.76 -20.61
#